data_AF-A0A429YV65-F1
#
_entry.id   AF-A0A429YV65-F1
#
_cell.length_a   1.000
_cell.length_b   1.000
_cell.length_c   1.000
_cell.angle_alpha   90.00
_cell.angle_beta   90.00
_cell.angle_gamma   90.00
#
_symmetry.space_group_name_H-M   'P 1'
#
loop_
_entity.id
_entity.type
_entity.pdbx_description
1 polymer ?
#
loop_
_entity_poly.entity_id
_entity_poly.type
_entity_poly.pdbx_seq_one_letter_code
_entity_poly.pdbx_strand_id
1 'polypeptide(L)'
;MSKDEVRKAIESDFGLSGEAVGEGENVAERTGLLTIRADDVLRDGGPAQVSYVFGYESKQLIQVGILWDIESSSEAKLLANAEVLASYFRTAGYAPETVRSGLALDNGLLIFRGEDAAGRATVLLLQGTFTDAGDQRRSLAPTALALLYAVDADNPDVFRIQSGQF
;
A
#
# COMPACT_ATOMS: atom_id res chain seq x y z
N MET A 1 -13.91 -8.99 -5.41
CA MET A 1 -14.11 -8.18 -6.63
C MET A 1 -13.22 -8.76 -7.72
N SER A 2 -13.79 -9.06 -8.87
CA SER A 2 -13.09 -9.51 -10.06
C SER A 2 -12.32 -8.36 -10.73
N LYS A 3 -11.44 -8.70 -11.68
CA LYS A 3 -10.66 -7.73 -12.46
C LYS A 3 -11.56 -6.75 -13.23
N ASP A 4 -12.63 -7.23 -13.86
CA ASP A 4 -13.57 -6.39 -14.61
C ASP A 4 -14.34 -5.42 -13.72
N GLU A 5 -14.71 -5.86 -12.51
CA GLU A 5 -15.34 -4.99 -11.52
C GLU A 5 -14.37 -3.89 -11.04
N VAL A 6 -13.09 -4.23 -10.85
CA VAL A 6 -12.07 -3.23 -10.50
C VAL A 6 -11.85 -2.24 -11.64
N ARG A 7 -11.82 -2.69 -12.92
CA ARG A 7 -11.73 -1.76 -14.06
C ARG A 7 -12.89 -0.76 -14.10
N LYS A 8 -14.11 -1.22 -13.83
CA LYS A 8 -15.29 -0.35 -13.74
C LYS A 8 -15.19 0.64 -12.57
N ALA A 9 -14.69 0.20 -11.42
CA ALA A 9 -14.45 1.08 -10.28
C ALA A 9 -13.41 2.15 -10.61
N ILE A 10 -12.30 1.77 -11.26
CA ILE A 10 -11.27 2.72 -11.71
C ILE A 10 -11.85 3.79 -12.65
N GLU A 11 -12.68 3.40 -13.62
CA GLU A 11 -13.31 4.35 -14.53
C GLU A 11 -14.27 5.29 -13.79
N SER A 12 -15.05 4.77 -12.84
CA SER A 12 -15.96 5.56 -12.00
C SER A 12 -15.22 6.55 -11.10
N ASP A 13 -14.17 6.09 -10.43
CA ASP A 13 -13.51 6.81 -9.35
C ASP A 13 -12.45 7.80 -9.87
N PHE A 14 -11.78 7.44 -10.97
CA PHE A 14 -10.65 8.21 -11.53
C PHE A 14 -10.84 8.66 -12.98
N GLY A 15 -11.90 8.20 -13.66
CA GLY A 15 -12.09 8.51 -15.08
C GLY A 15 -11.06 7.85 -16.01
N LEU A 16 -10.35 6.83 -15.54
CA LEU A 16 -9.29 6.16 -16.28
C LEU A 16 -9.78 4.86 -16.91
N SER A 17 -9.42 4.60 -18.16
CA SER A 17 -9.78 3.38 -18.88
C SER A 17 -8.76 3.05 -19.98
N GLY A 18 -8.92 1.88 -20.61
CA GLY A 18 -8.08 1.45 -21.73
C GLY A 18 -6.59 1.39 -21.35
N GLU A 19 -5.76 2.05 -22.15
CA GLU A 19 -4.29 2.06 -21.98
C GLU A 19 -3.83 2.78 -20.71
N ALA A 20 -4.66 3.63 -20.10
CA ALA A 20 -4.34 4.28 -18.82
C ALA A 20 -4.35 3.30 -17.64
N VAL A 21 -4.91 2.10 -17.82
CA VAL A 21 -4.95 1.04 -16.82
C VAL A 21 -4.02 -0.09 -17.23
N GLY A 22 -2.78 0.01 -16.75
CA GLY A 22 -1.74 -0.99 -16.97
C GLY A 22 -2.15 -2.34 -16.39
N GLU A 23 -1.80 -3.41 -17.10
CA GLU A 23 -2.05 -4.79 -16.67
C GLU A 23 -0.72 -5.56 -16.63
N GLY A 24 -0.58 -6.42 -15.63
CA GLY A 24 0.62 -7.22 -15.45
C GLY A 24 0.40 -8.44 -14.58
N GLU A 25 1.50 -9.08 -14.23
CA GLU A 25 1.54 -10.27 -13.38
C GLU A 25 2.78 -10.21 -12.48
N ASN A 26 2.66 -10.64 -11.23
CA ASN A 26 3.81 -11.02 -10.43
C ASN A 26 4.08 -12.51 -10.70
N VAL A 27 5.09 -12.80 -11.51
CA VAL A 27 5.39 -14.16 -11.96
C VAL A 27 5.76 -15.11 -10.80
N ALA A 28 6.41 -14.59 -9.75
CA ALA A 28 6.80 -15.40 -8.60
C ALA A 28 5.59 -15.84 -7.77
N GLU A 29 4.67 -14.91 -7.54
CA GLU A 29 3.43 -15.14 -6.77
C GLU A 29 2.27 -15.67 -7.64
N ARG A 30 2.40 -15.61 -8.97
CA ARG A 30 1.37 -15.91 -9.97
C ARG A 30 0.08 -15.11 -9.77
N THR A 31 0.22 -13.89 -9.27
CA THR A 31 -0.90 -12.96 -9.04
C THR A 31 -1.05 -11.99 -10.21
N GLY A 32 -2.29 -11.65 -10.53
CA GLY A 32 -2.57 -10.64 -11.54
C GLY A 32 -2.42 -9.23 -10.96
N LEU A 33 -2.10 -8.26 -11.81
CA LEU A 33 -1.96 -6.86 -11.41
C LEU A 33 -2.75 -5.94 -12.34
N LEU A 34 -3.41 -4.93 -11.77
CA LEU A 34 -3.76 -3.70 -12.47
C LEU A 34 -3.06 -2.52 -11.80
N THR A 35 -2.59 -1.57 -12.59
CA THR A 35 -1.94 -0.37 -12.08
C THR A 35 -2.47 0.86 -12.80
N ILE A 36 -2.72 1.93 -12.04
CA ILE A 36 -3.05 3.25 -12.57
C ILE A 36 -2.14 4.30 -11.96
N ARG A 37 -2.06 5.44 -12.62
CA ARG A 37 -1.53 6.67 -12.04
C ARG A 37 -2.67 7.66 -11.90
N ALA A 38 -2.92 8.10 -10.68
CA ALA A 38 -4.03 8.98 -10.34
C ALA A 38 -3.51 10.24 -9.66
N ASP A 39 -4.02 11.40 -10.07
CA ASP A 39 -3.52 12.69 -9.61
C ASP A 39 -3.95 13.04 -8.17
N ASP A 40 -5.08 12.50 -7.72
CA ASP A 40 -5.69 12.84 -6.42
C ASP A 40 -6.38 11.62 -5.78
N VAL A 41 -5.58 10.69 -5.24
CA VAL A 41 -6.10 9.53 -4.48
C VAL A 41 -6.43 9.91 -3.04
N LEU A 42 -5.59 10.78 -2.47
CA LEU A 42 -5.83 11.47 -1.21
C LEU A 42 -5.99 12.93 -1.57
N ARG A 43 -7.07 13.58 -1.14
CA ARG A 43 -7.33 15.00 -1.44
C ARG A 43 -6.12 15.85 -1.09
N ASP A 44 -5.67 16.63 -2.07
CA ASP A 44 -4.46 17.45 -1.95
C ASP A 44 -3.24 16.61 -1.58
N GLY A 45 -3.20 15.32 -1.90
CA GLY A 45 -2.11 14.40 -1.57
C GLY A 45 -1.03 14.36 -2.66
N GLY A 46 -1.37 14.83 -3.85
CA GLY A 46 -0.53 14.74 -5.04
C GLY A 46 -0.64 13.38 -5.72
N PRO A 47 0.02 13.24 -6.89
CA PRO A 47 -0.11 12.08 -7.74
C PRO A 47 0.45 10.83 -7.06
N ALA A 48 -0.23 9.71 -7.27
CA ALA A 48 0.16 8.40 -6.77
C ALA A 48 -0.01 7.32 -7.82
N GLN A 49 0.78 6.26 -7.68
CA GLN A 49 0.47 5.00 -8.31
C GLN A 49 -0.49 4.21 -7.42
N VAL A 50 -1.55 3.66 -8.00
CA VAL A 50 -2.43 2.68 -7.32
C VAL A 50 -2.28 1.33 -8.01
N SER A 51 -2.04 0.29 -7.23
CA SER A 51 -1.87 -1.09 -7.70
C SER A 51 -2.90 -2.00 -7.05
N TYR A 52 -3.55 -2.81 -7.87
CA TYR A 52 -4.57 -3.77 -7.49
C TYR A 52 -4.04 -5.18 -7.77
N VAL A 53 -3.96 -6.02 -6.75
CA VAL A 53 -3.42 -7.39 -6.86
C VAL A 53 -4.55 -8.40 -6.80
N PHE A 54 -4.58 -9.32 -7.76
CA PHE A 54 -5.57 -10.38 -7.88
C PHE A 54 -4.96 -11.73 -7.53
N GLY A 55 -5.63 -12.47 -6.66
CA GLY A 55 -5.14 -13.73 -6.12
C GLY A 55 -4.90 -14.79 -7.18
N TYR A 56 -3.98 -15.72 -6.89
CA TYR A 56 -3.58 -16.77 -7.80
C TYR A 56 -4.72 -17.74 -8.09
N GLU A 57 -5.41 -18.27 -7.07
CA GLU A 57 -6.47 -19.25 -7.23
C GLU A 57 -7.83 -18.59 -7.42
N SER A 58 -8.16 -17.62 -6.57
CA SER A 58 -9.48 -16.98 -6.55
C SER A 58 -9.73 -16.05 -7.74
N LYS A 59 -8.67 -15.49 -8.32
CA LYS A 59 -8.71 -14.38 -9.29
C LYS A 59 -9.47 -13.15 -8.79
N GLN A 60 -9.67 -13.04 -7.48
CA GLN A 60 -10.31 -11.91 -6.82
C GLN A 60 -9.26 -10.90 -6.35
N LEU A 61 -9.67 -9.64 -6.21
CA LEU A 61 -8.86 -8.60 -5.58
C LEU A 61 -8.54 -9.00 -4.14
N ILE A 62 -7.25 -9.16 -3.83
CA ILE A 62 -6.75 -9.53 -2.51
C ILE A 62 -5.96 -8.41 -1.84
N GLN A 63 -5.48 -7.43 -2.61
CA GLN A 63 -4.67 -6.33 -2.10
C GLN A 63 -4.80 -5.08 -2.95
N VAL A 64 -4.80 -3.92 -2.29
CA VAL A 64 -4.68 -2.59 -2.90
C VAL A 64 -3.47 -1.89 -2.29
N GLY A 65 -2.56 -1.41 -3.14
CA GLY A 65 -1.42 -0.61 -2.75
C GLY A 65 -1.51 0.79 -3.35
N ILE A 66 -1.13 1.82 -2.59
CA ILE A 66 -0.98 3.19 -3.07
C ILE A 66 0.45 3.63 -2.73
N LEU A 67 1.13 4.21 -3.71
CA LEU A 67 2.50 4.69 -3.58
C LEU A 67 2.58 6.15 -4.02
N TRP A 68 2.95 7.02 -3.09
CA TRP A 68 3.45 8.37 -3.39
C TRP A 68 4.98 8.33 -3.33
N ASP A 69 5.64 8.70 -4.42
CA ASP A 69 7.11 8.70 -4.51
C ASP A 69 7.68 10.13 -4.51
N ILE A 70 8.97 10.24 -4.20
CA ILE A 70 9.68 11.53 -4.17
C ILE A 70 9.94 12.13 -5.55
N GLU A 71 9.88 11.34 -6.63
CA GLU A 71 10.04 11.86 -8.00
C GLU A 71 8.82 12.71 -8.42
N SER A 72 7.67 12.40 -7.82
CA SER A 72 6.37 12.97 -8.14
C SER A 72 5.82 13.89 -7.05
N SER A 73 6.54 14.00 -5.93
CA SER A 73 6.12 14.67 -4.71
C SER A 73 7.30 15.37 -4.02
N SER A 74 7.11 15.85 -2.80
CA SER A 74 8.19 16.40 -1.97
C SER A 74 8.25 15.70 -0.62
N GLU A 75 9.40 15.71 0.05
CA GLU A 75 9.54 15.10 1.39
C GLU A 75 8.50 15.63 2.37
N ALA A 76 8.28 16.96 2.37
CA ALA A 76 7.28 17.61 3.20
C ALA A 76 5.86 17.11 2.90
N LYS A 77 5.55 16.83 1.62
CA LYS A 77 4.26 16.30 1.20
C LYS A 77 4.06 14.86 1.63
N LEU A 78 5.10 14.02 1.49
CA LEU A 78 5.08 12.62 1.96
C LEU A 78 4.84 12.55 3.47
N LEU A 79 5.52 13.40 4.25
CA LEU A 79 5.33 13.52 5.69
C LEU A 79 3.91 13.97 6.04
N ALA A 80 3.41 15.02 5.39
CA ALA A 80 2.05 15.52 5.62
C ALA A 80 0.98 14.45 5.31
N ASN A 81 1.10 13.74 4.18
CA ASN A 81 0.20 12.65 3.82
C ASN A 81 0.26 11.53 4.87
N ALA A 82 1.45 11.19 5.36
CA ALA A 82 1.62 10.17 6.39
C ALA A 82 0.92 10.55 7.70
N GLU A 83 1.03 11.80 8.15
CA GLU A 83 0.38 12.31 9.36
C GLU A 83 -1.16 12.32 9.25
N VAL A 84 -1.68 12.75 8.09
CA VAL A 84 -3.13 12.75 7.80
C VAL A 84 -3.68 11.34 7.83
N LEU A 85 -3.05 10.41 7.11
CA LEU A 85 -3.49 9.01 7.05
C LEU A 85 -3.35 8.31 8.40
N ALA A 86 -2.26 8.55 9.14
CA ALA A 86 -2.09 8.00 10.49
C ALA A 86 -3.19 8.47 11.44
N SER A 87 -3.57 9.75 11.36
CA SER A 87 -4.64 10.32 12.17
C SER A 87 -6.00 9.71 11.84
N TYR A 88 -6.30 9.53 10.55
CA TYR A 88 -7.49 8.82 10.10
C TYR A 88 -7.54 7.39 10.64
N PHE A 89 -6.49 6.59 10.41
CA PHE A 89 -6.48 5.17 10.78
C PHE A 89 -6.57 4.93 12.29
N ARG A 90 -6.00 5.81 13.12
CA ARG A 90 -6.16 5.74 14.59
C ARG A 90 -7.62 5.81 15.05
N THR A 91 -8.50 6.41 14.25
CA THR A 91 -9.93 6.57 14.56
C THR A 91 -10.84 5.65 13.75
N ALA A 92 -10.27 4.82 12.87
CA ALA A 92 -11.03 4.01 11.89
C ALA A 92 -11.57 2.68 12.44
N GLY A 93 -11.46 2.44 13.76
CA GLY A 93 -12.07 1.26 14.39
C GLY A 93 -11.31 -0.07 14.20
N TYR A 94 -10.00 -0.01 13.94
CA TYR A 94 -9.13 -1.20 13.95
C TYR A 94 -9.10 -1.87 15.33
N ALA A 95 -8.89 -3.19 15.34
CA ALA A 95 -8.75 -3.96 16.57
C ALA A 95 -7.53 -3.48 17.38
N PRO A 96 -7.69 -2.92 18.59
CA PRO A 96 -6.60 -2.24 19.31
C PRO A 96 -5.35 -3.10 19.54
N GLU A 97 -5.52 -4.41 19.72
CA GLU A 97 -4.45 -5.38 19.93
C GLU A 97 -3.59 -5.64 18.69
N THR A 98 -4.09 -5.34 17.50
CA THR A 98 -3.35 -5.48 16.22
C THR A 98 -2.65 -4.19 15.81
N VAL A 99 -2.99 -3.06 16.46
CA VAL A 99 -2.41 -1.76 16.13
C VAL A 99 -0.93 -1.69 16.51
N ARG A 100 -0.08 -1.32 15.54
CA ARG A 100 1.36 -1.04 15.74
C ARG A 100 1.73 0.26 15.03
N SER A 101 2.66 1.02 15.61
CA SER A 101 3.12 2.30 15.04
C SER A 101 4.48 2.69 15.60
N GLY A 102 5.23 3.52 14.87
CA GLY A 102 6.51 4.08 15.32
C GLY A 102 7.68 3.08 15.33
N LEU A 103 7.55 1.96 14.61
CA LEU A 103 8.62 0.97 14.50
C LEU A 103 9.54 1.33 13.35
N ALA A 104 10.83 1.53 13.64
CA ALA A 104 11.85 1.66 12.61
C ALA A 104 12.11 0.28 11.98
N LEU A 105 12.06 0.23 10.65
CA LEU A 105 12.37 -0.91 9.80
C LEU A 105 13.60 -0.58 8.95
N ASP A 106 14.25 -1.58 8.37
CA ASP A 106 15.44 -1.35 7.53
C ASP A 106 15.17 -0.40 6.35
N ASN A 107 13.94 -0.39 5.84
CA ASN A 107 13.51 0.40 4.70
C ASN A 107 12.65 1.63 5.06
N GLY A 108 12.50 1.98 6.34
CA GLY A 108 11.75 3.17 6.74
C GLY A 108 11.10 3.11 8.12
N LEU A 109 9.98 3.80 8.29
CA LEU A 109 9.24 3.90 9.53
C LEU A 109 7.82 3.39 9.34
N LEU A 110 7.43 2.34 10.09
CA LEU A 110 6.06 1.88 10.15
C LEU A 110 5.22 2.92 10.89
N ILE A 111 4.45 3.70 10.13
CA ILE A 111 3.59 4.74 10.68
C ILE A 111 2.35 4.13 11.32
N PHE A 112 1.77 3.13 10.67
CA PHE A 112 0.60 2.43 11.15
C PHE A 112 0.53 1.00 10.61
N ARG A 113 0.13 0.05 11.44
CA ARG A 113 -0.44 -1.23 11.05
C ARG A 113 -1.67 -1.48 11.90
N GLY A 114 -2.72 -2.06 11.34
CA GLY A 114 -3.87 -2.57 12.09
C GLY A 114 -4.73 -3.50 11.25
N GLU A 115 -5.50 -4.34 11.91
CA GLU A 115 -6.48 -5.25 11.29
C GLU A 115 -7.90 -4.87 11.73
N ASP A 116 -8.82 -4.87 10.78
CA ASP A 116 -10.22 -4.60 11.07
C ASP A 116 -10.94 -5.85 11.62
N ALA A 117 -12.23 -5.74 11.91
CA ALA A 117 -13.03 -6.83 12.47
C ALA A 117 -13.12 -8.08 11.56
N ALA A 118 -12.78 -7.95 10.27
CA ALA A 118 -12.73 -9.07 9.33
C ALA A 118 -11.31 -9.62 9.14
N GLY A 119 -10.32 -9.14 9.91
CA GLY A 119 -8.92 -9.55 9.80
C GLY A 119 -8.17 -8.90 8.62
N ARG A 120 -8.76 -7.89 7.97
CA ARG A 120 -8.17 -7.23 6.80
C ARG A 120 -7.14 -6.22 7.30
N ALA A 121 -5.91 -6.35 6.80
CA ALA A 121 -4.78 -5.60 7.31
C ALA A 121 -4.57 -4.30 6.51
N THR A 122 -4.33 -3.21 7.22
CA THR A 122 -3.82 -1.95 6.66
C THR A 122 -2.43 -1.67 7.18
N VAL A 123 -1.52 -1.28 6.30
CA VAL A 123 -0.15 -0.90 6.61
C VAL A 123 0.17 0.44 5.95
N LEU A 124 0.68 1.38 6.73
CA LEU A 124 1.21 2.66 6.27
C LEU A 124 2.70 2.73 6.62
N LEU A 125 3.54 2.78 5.59
CA LEU A 125 4.98 2.76 5.69
C LEU A 125 5.57 4.01 5.03
N LEU A 126 6.27 4.81 5.81
CA LEU A 126 7.08 5.90 5.29
C LEU A 126 8.46 5.34 4.96
N GLN A 127 8.76 5.21 3.66
CA GLN A 127 10.01 4.62 3.18
C GLN A 127 11.09 5.70 3.09
N GLY A 128 12.33 5.30 3.35
CA GLY A 128 13.47 6.21 3.27
C GLY A 128 14.73 5.64 3.88
N THR A 129 15.77 6.46 3.92
CA THR A 129 17.04 6.12 4.57
C THR A 129 17.19 6.88 5.87
N PHE A 130 17.60 6.17 6.93
CA PHE A 130 17.95 6.83 8.18
C PHE A 130 19.32 7.49 8.03
N THR A 131 19.38 8.77 8.34
CA THR A 131 20.62 9.53 8.41
C THR A 131 20.97 9.81 9.87
N ASP A 132 22.24 9.70 10.20
CA ASP A 132 22.77 10.10 11.49
C ASP A 132 22.84 11.64 11.51
N ALA A 133 21.78 12.28 12.02
CA ALA A 133 21.91 13.63 12.50
C ALA A 133 22.72 13.52 13.79
N GLY A 134 23.95 14.07 13.80
CA GLY A 134 25.03 13.87 14.79
C GLY A 134 24.72 14.22 16.26
N ASP A 135 23.44 14.29 16.63
CA ASP A 135 22.92 14.55 17.96
C ASP A 135 21.80 13.52 18.30
N GLN A 136 22.19 12.25 18.38
CA GLN A 136 21.43 11.08 18.90
C GLN A 136 20.02 10.78 18.35
N ARG A 137 19.45 11.60 17.45
CA ARG A 137 18.19 11.33 16.75
C ARG A 137 18.48 10.97 15.30
N ARG A 138 18.28 9.69 14.97
CA ARG A 138 18.19 9.25 13.57
C ARG A 138 17.03 9.99 12.91
N SER A 139 17.30 10.71 11.83
CA SER A 139 16.28 11.35 11.00
C SER A 139 16.03 10.47 9.79
N LEU A 140 14.77 10.30 9.38
CA LEU A 140 14.43 9.61 8.14
C LEU A 140 14.40 10.63 7.01
N ALA A 141 15.16 10.39 5.94
CA ALA A 141 15.01 11.10 4.67
C ALA A 141 13.99 10.35 3.80
N PRO A 142 12.73 10.83 3.68
CA PRO A 142 11.67 10.06 3.04
C PRO A 142 11.83 10.02 1.52
N THR A 143 11.68 8.83 0.94
CA THR A 143 11.71 8.63 -0.51
C THR A 143 10.35 8.20 -1.07
N ALA A 144 9.48 7.64 -0.24
CA ALA A 144 8.11 7.31 -0.62
C ALA A 144 7.20 7.12 0.60
N LEU A 145 5.90 7.18 0.38
CA LEU A 145 4.86 6.76 1.31
C LEU A 145 4.06 5.64 0.65
N ALA A 146 4.07 4.47 1.28
CA ALA A 146 3.31 3.31 0.84
C ALA A 146 2.13 3.05 1.79
N LEU A 147 0.93 2.98 1.23
CA LEU A 147 -0.27 2.52 1.91
C LEU A 147 -0.70 1.19 1.29
N LEU A 148 -0.86 0.17 2.12
CA LEU A 148 -1.26 -1.16 1.74
C LEU A 148 -2.54 -1.55 2.48
N TYR A 149 -3.47 -2.16 1.75
CA TYR A 149 -4.62 -2.85 2.30
C TYR A 149 -4.67 -4.26 1.75
N ALA A 150 -4.75 -5.27 2.60
CA ALA A 150 -4.79 -6.68 2.23
C ALA A 150 -5.98 -7.39 2.88
N VAL A 151 -6.65 -8.26 2.12
CA VAL A 151 -7.81 -9.03 2.61
C VAL A 151 -7.38 -10.06 3.66
N ASP A 152 -6.27 -10.75 3.43
CA ASP A 152 -5.66 -11.69 4.37
C ASP A 152 -4.14 -11.57 4.24
N ALA A 153 -3.50 -10.88 5.19
CA ALA A 153 -2.06 -10.65 5.16
C ALA A 153 -1.25 -11.86 5.65
N ASP A 154 -1.85 -12.76 6.43
CA ASP A 154 -1.18 -13.91 6.99
C ASP A 154 -1.19 -15.09 6.00
N ASN A 155 -2.29 -15.23 5.25
CA ASN A 155 -2.49 -16.27 4.24
C ASN A 155 -2.94 -15.70 2.89
N PRO A 156 -2.12 -14.84 2.23
CA PRO A 156 -2.47 -14.33 0.91
C PRO A 156 -2.61 -15.44 -0.12
N ASP A 157 -3.58 -15.28 -1.03
CA ASP A 157 -3.82 -16.14 -2.20
C ASP A 157 -2.73 -15.93 -3.26
N VAL A 158 -1.55 -16.51 -2.98
CA VAL A 158 -0.35 -16.49 -3.82
C VAL A 158 0.14 -17.92 -4.03
N PHE A 159 0.85 -18.13 -5.14
CA PHE A 159 1.54 -19.39 -5.36
C PHE A 159 2.61 -19.62 -4.29
N ARG A 160 2.56 -20.80 -3.64
CA ARG A 160 3.56 -21.26 -2.67
C ARG A 160 4.04 -22.65 -3.05
N ILE A 161 5.36 -22.86 -2.99
CA ILE A 161 5.95 -24.20 -3.14
C ILE A 161 5.76 -24.93 -1.82
N GLN A 162 5.12 -26.10 -1.84
CA GLN A 162 4.98 -26.91 -0.64
C GLN A 162 6.26 -27.70 -0.36
N SER A 163 6.55 -27.96 0.92
CA SER A 163 7.66 -28.82 1.31
C SER A 163 7.54 -30.20 0.64
N GLY A 164 8.62 -30.65 -0.01
CA GLY A 164 8.66 -31.93 -0.74
C GLY A 164 8.22 -31.85 -2.22
N GLN A 165 7.97 -30.66 -2.75
CA GLN A 165 7.70 -30.45 -4.19
C GLN A 165 8.96 -30.12 -5.00
N PHE A 166 10.15 -30.22 -4.38
CA PHE A 166 11.47 -30.11 -5.00
C PHE A 166 12.47 -30.99 -4.24
#